data_AF-A0A4Q3CGX3-F1
#
_entry.id   AF-A0A4Q3CGX3-F1
#
_cell.length_a   1.000
_cell.length_b   1.000
_cell.length_c   1.000
_cell.angle_alpha   90.00
_cell.angle_beta   90.00
_cell.angle_gamma   90.00
#
_symmetry.space_group_name_H-M   'P 1'
#
loop_
_entity.id
_entity.type
_entity.pdbx_description
1 polymer ?
#
loop_
_entity_poly.entity_id
_entity_poly.type
_entity_poly.pdbx_seq_one_letter_code
_entity_poly.pdbx_strand_id
1 'polypeptide(L)'
;MYKKIAALLFAAVFISSDFVNAQDTDAYMGVIPAPVSVKKTMGEFILSQETILQADTPNNKAVVFFRQFMANNMAYNKQVGMRNATSKSNIIYLTSTGTEGLPAEGYRLTITPQLITVAG
;
A
#
# COMPACT_ATOMS: atom_id res chain seq x y z
N MET A 1 23.94 3.99 -44.34
CA MET A 1 24.02 2.92 -43.32
C MET A 1 23.26 3.24 -42.03
N TYR A 2 23.37 4.46 -41.48
CA TYR A 2 22.77 4.84 -40.19
C TYR A 2 21.24 4.74 -40.09
N LYS A 3 20.48 5.00 -41.18
CA LYS A 3 19.01 4.87 -41.17
C LYS A 3 18.51 3.45 -40.90
N LYS A 4 19.25 2.42 -41.37
CA LYS A 4 18.88 1.01 -41.15
C LYS A 4 19.19 0.58 -39.71
N ILE A 5 20.27 1.11 -39.13
CA ILE A 5 20.65 0.87 -37.73
C ILE A 5 19.64 1.54 -36.78
N ALA A 6 19.22 2.76 -37.08
CA ALA A 6 18.19 3.47 -36.30
C ALA A 6 16.84 2.73 -36.34
N ALA A 7 16.42 2.22 -37.49
CA ALA A 7 15.19 1.43 -37.61
C ALA A 7 15.25 0.10 -36.84
N LEU A 8 16.42 -0.58 -36.85
CA LEU A 8 16.67 -1.79 -36.07
C LEU A 8 16.66 -1.53 -34.56
N LEU A 9 17.26 -0.43 -34.11
CA LEU A 9 17.24 -0.03 -32.70
C LEU A 9 15.83 0.35 -32.25
N PHE A 10 15.05 1.02 -33.09
CA PHE A 10 13.66 1.35 -32.78
C PHE A 10 12.82 0.08 -32.66
N ALA A 11 12.95 -0.87 -33.60
CA ALA A 11 12.23 -2.15 -33.53
C ALA A 11 12.61 -3.00 -32.29
N ALA A 12 13.88 -2.97 -31.86
CA ALA A 12 14.33 -3.69 -30.67
C ALA A 12 13.70 -3.18 -29.36
N VAL A 13 13.37 -1.89 -29.28
CA VAL A 13 12.73 -1.28 -28.09
C VAL A 13 11.24 -1.64 -27.97
N PHE A 14 10.56 -1.93 -29.08
CA PHE A 14 9.15 -2.35 -29.05
C PHE A 14 8.94 -3.82 -28.70
N ILE A 15 9.98 -4.67 -28.80
CA ILE A 15 9.88 -6.10 -28.51
C ILE A 15 10.18 -6.40 -27.02
N SER A 16 10.78 -5.46 -26.30
CA SER A 16 11.21 -5.66 -24.90
C SER A 16 10.14 -5.33 -23.84
N SER A 17 8.92 -4.94 -24.23
CA SER A 17 7.87 -4.54 -23.28
C SER A 17 7.06 -5.68 -22.65
N ASP A 18 7.19 -6.92 -23.12
CA ASP A 18 6.24 -7.99 -22.78
C ASP A 18 6.74 -9.02 -21.74
N PHE A 19 7.92 -8.83 -21.14
CA PHE A 19 8.48 -9.74 -20.13
C PHE A 19 8.60 -9.10 -18.74
N VAL A 20 7.51 -8.56 -18.21
CA VAL A 20 7.47 -8.09 -16.82
C VAL A 20 6.83 -9.16 -15.94
N ASN A 21 7.65 -9.97 -15.27
CA ASN A 21 7.24 -11.00 -14.28
C ASN A 21 6.90 -10.41 -12.89
N ALA A 22 6.44 -9.16 -12.83
CA ALA A 22 6.14 -8.49 -11.55
C ALA A 22 4.76 -8.85 -10.97
N GLN A 23 3.93 -9.60 -11.70
CA GLN A 23 2.62 -9.97 -11.22
C GLN A 23 2.73 -11.24 -10.37
N ASP A 24 2.75 -11.05 -9.05
CA ASP A 24 2.60 -12.14 -8.09
C ASP A 24 1.34 -12.95 -8.39
N THR A 25 1.53 -14.25 -8.65
CA THR A 25 0.46 -15.19 -9.01
C THR A 25 -0.41 -15.56 -7.83
N ASP A 26 0.01 -15.26 -6.60
CA ASP A 26 -0.85 -15.43 -5.43
C ASP A 26 -1.97 -14.37 -5.43
N ALA A 27 -3.21 -14.85 -5.55
CA ALA A 27 -4.41 -14.02 -5.50
C ALA A 27 -4.54 -13.28 -4.16
N TYR A 28 -4.01 -13.83 -3.07
CA TYR A 28 -4.17 -13.36 -1.69
C TYR A 28 -2.88 -12.81 -1.08
N MET A 29 -1.78 -12.74 -1.85
CA MET A 29 -0.52 -12.11 -1.43
C MET A 29 0.05 -12.73 -0.13
N GLY A 30 -0.10 -14.04 0.05
CA GLY A 30 0.38 -14.78 1.22
C GLY A 30 -0.39 -14.51 2.52
N VAL A 31 -1.50 -13.78 2.49
CA VAL A 31 -2.29 -13.46 3.69
C VAL A 31 -3.10 -14.68 4.13
N ILE A 32 -2.88 -15.11 5.37
CA ILE A 32 -3.60 -16.21 6.02
C ILE A 32 -4.23 -15.69 7.33
N PRO A 33 -5.55 -15.87 7.55
CA PRO A 33 -6.53 -16.46 6.63
C PRO A 33 -6.76 -15.60 5.38
N ALA A 34 -7.19 -16.23 4.28
CA ALA A 34 -7.44 -15.52 3.03
C ALA A 34 -8.52 -14.43 3.20
N PRO A 35 -8.32 -13.23 2.65
CA PRO A 35 -9.35 -12.19 2.65
C PRO A 35 -10.61 -12.66 1.93
N VAL A 36 -11.78 -12.26 2.42
CA VAL A 36 -13.09 -12.60 1.83
C VAL A 36 -13.20 -12.14 0.37
N SER A 37 -12.57 -11.02 0.03
CA SER A 37 -12.53 -10.49 -1.33
C SER A 37 -11.28 -9.65 -1.54
N VAL A 38 -10.69 -9.75 -2.74
CA VAL A 38 -9.53 -8.95 -3.17
C VAL A 38 -9.80 -8.39 -4.56
N LYS A 39 -9.54 -7.09 -4.74
CA LYS A 39 -9.55 -6.42 -6.05
C LYS A 39 -8.22 -5.70 -6.23
N LYS A 40 -7.34 -6.26 -7.07
CA LYS A 40 -6.06 -5.63 -7.41
C LYS A 40 -6.29 -4.50 -8.41
N THR A 41 -5.70 -3.34 -8.16
CA THR A 41 -5.69 -2.17 -9.06
C THR A 41 -4.24 -1.78 -9.36
N MET A 42 -4.03 -0.95 -10.38
CA MET A 42 -2.69 -0.44 -10.69
C MET A 42 -2.17 0.49 -9.60
N GLY A 43 -0.84 0.53 -9.45
CA GLY A 43 -0.13 1.37 -8.49
C GLY A 43 0.27 0.60 -7.23
N GLU A 44 1.19 1.19 -6.47
CA GLU A 44 1.72 0.63 -5.24
C GLU A 44 1.95 1.74 -4.21
N PHE A 45 1.85 1.40 -2.93
CA PHE A 45 2.26 2.27 -1.83
C PHE A 45 3.67 1.86 -1.39
N ILE A 46 4.61 2.81 -1.41
CA ILE A 46 5.99 2.55 -0.98
C ILE A 46 6.16 3.01 0.46
N LEU A 47 6.40 2.06 1.36
CA LEU A 47 6.72 2.35 2.75
C LEU A 47 8.11 2.99 2.84
N SER A 48 8.22 4.09 3.58
CA SER A 48 9.47 4.83 3.77
C SER A 48 9.57 5.44 5.16
N GLN A 49 10.73 6.04 5.47
CA GLN A 49 10.90 6.78 6.73
C GLN A 49 9.97 8.00 6.84
N GLU A 50 9.40 8.45 5.73
CA GLU A 50 8.43 9.55 5.71
C GLU A 50 6.99 9.05 5.91
N THR A 51 6.77 7.73 6.03
CA THR A 51 5.43 7.18 6.24
C THR A 51 4.90 7.63 7.60
N ILE A 52 3.74 8.29 7.58
CA ILE A 52 3.06 8.79 8.78
C ILE A 52 1.89 7.87 9.11
N LEU A 53 1.83 7.41 10.36
CA LEU A 53 0.68 6.67 10.86
C LEU A 53 -0.33 7.66 11.47
N GLN A 54 -1.57 7.62 11.00
CA GLN A 54 -2.68 8.39 11.51
C GLN A 54 -3.77 7.46 12.02
N ALA A 55 -4.49 7.85 13.06
CA ALA A 55 -5.63 7.10 13.56
C ALA A 55 -6.71 8.00 14.14
N ASP A 56 -7.97 7.55 14.09
CA ASP A 56 -9.07 8.21 14.79
C ASP A 56 -8.92 8.10 16.31
N THR A 57 -8.40 6.96 16.78
CA THR A 57 -8.10 6.71 18.19
C THR A 57 -6.60 6.40 18.38
N PRO A 58 -5.70 7.40 18.37
CA PRO A 58 -4.25 7.19 18.45
C PRO A 58 -3.77 6.41 19.69
N ASN A 59 -4.53 6.48 20.78
CA ASN A 59 -4.22 5.83 22.05
C ASN A 59 -4.75 4.38 22.14
N ASN A 60 -5.43 3.86 21.11
CA ASN A 60 -5.85 2.47 21.07
C ASN A 60 -4.63 1.55 21.12
N LYS A 61 -4.69 0.48 21.92
CA LYS A 61 -3.58 -0.46 22.12
C LYS A 61 -3.08 -1.07 20.80
N ALA A 62 -3.96 -1.37 19.85
CA ALA A 62 -3.59 -1.90 18.55
C ALA A 62 -2.79 -0.86 17.72
N VAL A 63 -3.20 0.40 17.75
CA VAL A 63 -2.49 1.51 17.08
C VAL A 63 -1.10 1.70 17.69
N VAL A 64 -1.02 1.70 19.01
CA VAL A 64 0.25 1.82 19.75
C VAL A 64 1.17 0.64 19.45
N PHE A 65 0.63 -0.57 19.42
CA PHE A 65 1.38 -1.77 19.05
C PHE A 65 1.91 -1.68 17.63
N PHE A 66 1.06 -1.35 16.65
CA PHE A 66 1.44 -1.29 15.25
C PHE A 66 2.51 -0.21 15.00
N ARG A 67 2.37 0.96 15.63
CA ARG A 67 3.41 2.01 15.63
C ARG A 67 4.75 1.46 16.10
N GLN A 68 4.77 0.77 17.24
CA GLN A 68 5.99 0.23 17.81
C GLN A 68 6.60 -0.86 16.92
N PHE A 69 5.74 -1.71 16.34
CA PHE A 69 6.15 -2.74 15.41
C PHE A 69 6.83 -2.15 14.17
N MET A 70 6.25 -1.13 13.54
CA MET A 70 6.84 -0.45 12.38
C MET A 70 8.19 0.19 12.71
N ALA A 71 8.28 0.87 13.85
CA ALA A 71 9.50 1.51 14.29
C ALA A 71 10.65 0.51 14.53
N ASN A 72 10.32 -0.68 15.05
CA ASN A 72 11.31 -1.69 15.43
C ASN A 72 11.75 -2.60 14.28
N ASN A 73 10.84 -2.90 13.33
CA ASN A 73 11.11 -3.89 12.28
C ASN A 73 11.51 -3.26 10.94
N MET A 74 11.19 -1.98 10.73
CA MET A 74 11.35 -1.36 9.41
C MET A 74 12.01 0.02 9.45
N ALA A 75 12.50 0.44 10.63
CA ALA A 75 13.14 1.74 10.86
C ALA A 75 12.30 2.96 10.40
N TYR A 76 10.97 2.82 10.34
CA TYR A 76 10.07 3.90 9.95
C TYR A 76 9.78 4.87 11.10
N ASN A 77 9.27 6.06 10.75
CA ASN A 77 9.03 7.14 11.70
C ASN A 77 8.07 6.71 12.81
N LYS A 78 8.41 7.08 14.05
CA LYS A 78 7.67 6.78 15.28
C LYS A 78 6.44 7.66 15.48
N GLN A 79 6.23 8.66 14.63
CA GLN A 79 5.16 9.63 14.83
C GLN A 79 3.79 9.05 14.45
N VAL A 80 2.91 8.96 15.45
CA VAL A 80 1.48 8.75 15.27
C VAL A 80 0.75 10.03 15.63
N GLY A 81 -0.06 10.52 14.70
CA GLY A 81 -0.92 11.68 14.91
C GLY A 81 -2.40 11.34 14.83
N MET A 82 -3.24 12.24 15.33
CA MET A 82 -4.63 12.30 14.86
C MET A 82 -4.63 12.60 13.37
N ARG A 83 -5.73 12.24 12.68
CA ARG A 83 -5.89 12.57 11.26
C ARG A 83 -5.62 14.06 11.02
N ASN A 84 -4.62 14.35 10.20
CA ASN A 84 -4.24 15.71 9.84
C ASN A 84 -4.53 15.91 8.35
N ALA A 85 -5.53 16.75 8.05
CA ALA A 85 -5.96 17.04 6.68
C ALA A 85 -4.87 17.71 5.81
N THR A 86 -3.79 18.19 6.43
CA THR A 86 -2.68 18.86 5.73
C THR A 86 -1.66 17.88 5.16
N SER A 87 -1.48 16.69 5.77
CA SER A 87 -0.64 15.65 5.17
C SER A 87 -1.46 14.89 4.14
N LYS A 88 -1.00 14.85 2.88
CA LYS A 88 -1.78 14.32 1.75
C LYS A 88 -1.23 13.04 1.13
N SER A 89 -0.04 12.59 1.54
CA SER A 89 0.64 11.45 0.93
C SER A 89 1.53 10.72 1.93
N ASN A 90 1.81 9.46 1.62
CA ASN A 90 2.61 8.56 2.44
C ASN A 90 2.01 8.33 3.84
N ILE A 91 0.71 8.06 3.87
CA ILE A 91 -0.04 7.88 5.11
C ILE A 91 -0.55 6.45 5.22
N ILE A 92 -0.49 5.89 6.42
CA ILE A 92 -1.33 4.77 6.84
C ILE A 92 -2.37 5.32 7.79
N TYR A 93 -3.65 5.13 7.48
CA TYR A 93 -4.76 5.64 8.26
C TYR A 93 -5.60 4.51 8.84
N LEU A 94 -5.73 4.50 10.16
CA LEU A 94 -6.52 3.53 10.92
C LEU A 94 -7.83 4.20 11.39
N THR A 95 -8.96 3.66 10.97
CA THR A 95 -10.29 4.27 11.20
C THR A 95 -11.35 3.21 11.45
N SER A 96 -12.43 3.60 12.12
CA SER A 96 -13.67 2.80 12.17
C SER A 96 -14.76 3.36 11.25
N THR A 97 -14.49 4.47 10.55
CA THR A 97 -15.44 5.11 9.64
C THR A 97 -15.60 4.28 8.36
N GLY A 98 -16.82 4.10 7.86
CA GLY A 98 -17.07 3.34 6.62
C GLY A 98 -17.10 1.81 6.83
N THR A 99 -17.29 1.36 8.07
CA THR A 99 -17.36 -0.05 8.47
C THR A 99 -18.79 -0.59 8.54
N GLU A 100 -19.78 0.20 8.10
CA GLU A 100 -21.17 -0.21 8.11
C GLU A 100 -21.37 -1.49 7.31
N GLY A 101 -21.99 -2.50 7.94
CA GLY A 101 -22.23 -3.81 7.33
C GLY A 101 -21.03 -4.76 7.35
N LEU A 102 -19.90 -4.39 7.96
CA LEU A 102 -18.84 -5.35 8.28
C LEU A 102 -19.22 -6.19 9.52
N PRO A 103 -18.84 -7.48 9.57
CA PRO A 103 -18.87 -8.26 10.80
C PRO A 103 -18.01 -7.61 11.90
N ALA A 104 -18.20 -8.03 13.15
CA ALA A 104 -17.48 -7.46 14.31
C ALA A 104 -15.94 -7.53 14.20
N GLU A 105 -15.39 -8.49 13.46
CA GLU A 105 -13.95 -8.63 13.19
C GLU A 105 -13.61 -8.36 11.71
N GLY A 106 -14.57 -7.86 10.94
CA GLY A 106 -14.40 -7.57 9.53
C GLY A 106 -13.55 -6.32 9.32
N TYR A 107 -12.72 -6.33 8.28
CA TYR A 107 -11.91 -5.19 7.92
C TYR A 107 -12.00 -4.90 6.42
N ARG A 108 -11.65 -3.66 6.06
CA ARG A 108 -11.44 -3.21 4.69
C ARG A 108 -10.05 -2.59 4.58
N LEU A 109 -9.22 -3.18 3.73
CA LEU A 109 -7.89 -2.66 3.41
C LEU A 109 -7.94 -2.02 2.02
N THR A 110 -7.70 -0.72 1.95
CA THR A 110 -7.59 0.02 0.67
C THR A 110 -6.18 0.57 0.54
N ILE A 111 -5.54 0.28 -0.59
CA ILE A 111 -4.17 0.70 -0.87
C ILE A 111 -4.17 1.55 -2.13
N THR A 112 -3.64 2.76 -2.01
CA THR A 112 -3.37 3.67 -3.13
C THR A 112 -1.92 4.15 -3.02
N PRO A 113 -1.32 4.73 -4.07
CA PRO A 113 0.07 5.19 -3.97
C PRO A 113 0.33 6.26 -2.90
N GLN A 114 -0.71 6.97 -2.45
CA GLN A 114 -0.59 8.04 -1.46
C GLN A 114 -1.06 7.63 -0.07
N LEU A 115 -1.94 6.63 0.03
CA LEU A 115 -2.66 6.33 1.26
C LEU A 115 -3.00 4.83 1.35
N ILE A 116 -2.67 4.25 2.50
CA ILE A 116 -3.26 3.00 2.98
C ILE A 116 -4.36 3.35 3.98
N THR A 117 -5.56 2.82 3.80
CA THR A 117 -6.65 2.91 4.78
C THR A 117 -6.98 1.52 5.30
N VAL A 118 -6.95 1.37 6.62
CA VAL A 118 -7.42 0.19 7.34
C VAL A 118 -8.67 0.60 8.11
N ALA A 119 -9.82 0.08 7.68
CA ALA A 119 -11.11 0.31 8.33
C ALA A 119 -11.62 -0.97 8.99
N GLY A 120 -11.94 -0.92 10.28
CA GLY A 120 -12.44 -2.06 11.06
C GLY A 120 -12.62 -1.72 12.54
#